data_AF-A0A925RCM6-F1
#
_entry.id   AF-A0A925RCM6-F1
#
_cell.length_a   1.000
_cell.length_b   1.000
_cell.length_c   1.000
_cell.angle_alpha   90.00
_cell.angle_beta   90.00
_cell.angle_gamma   90.00
#
_symmetry.space_group_name_H-M   'P 1'
#
loop_
_entity.id
_entity.type
_entity.pdbx_description
1 polymer ?
#
loop_
_entity_poly.entity_id
_entity_poly.type
_entity_poly.pdbx_seq_one_letter_code
_entity_poly.pdbx_strand_id
1 'polypeptide(L)'
;MLIELSSSEVGNARADVLQRTSALKLAAENRDWEQEICAGIKKLSEAIQARVLVDRIKKEFRNVTLGKSREQLLSAYSDLLLAESLVSAVQENAKSGIVPGRIIEERINSRDNAEATLLTALESLTYTANVSLRHAEADFEDADRRLKISQQAVKTLLGQSAADETSAAKPDADASVSGEQISESLSLVQLRAPFAGTIERRQFSPSERVAVGDGLRRRSFPLGTGHRKWAR
;
A
#
# COMPACT_ATOMS: atom_id res chain seq x y z
N MET A 1 22.72 -20.90 29.09
CA MET A 1 23.26 -21.54 27.88
C MET A 1 22.22 -21.38 26.77
N LEU A 2 22.41 -20.37 25.92
CA LEU A 2 21.55 -20.05 24.77
C LEU A 2 21.84 -21.08 23.66
N ILE A 3 20.82 -21.56 22.95
CA ILE A 3 20.99 -22.46 21.80
C ILE A 3 20.30 -21.76 20.63
N GLU A 4 21.04 -21.55 19.55
CA GLU A 4 20.57 -20.94 18.30
C GLU A 4 20.00 -22.06 17.41
N LEU A 5 18.71 -21.97 17.11
CA LEU A 5 18.04 -22.87 16.17
C LEU A 5 17.49 -22.03 15.02
N SER A 6 18.34 -21.76 14.03
CA SER A 6 17.92 -21.19 12.76
C SER A 6 17.42 -22.32 11.84
N SER A 7 16.14 -22.67 11.94
CA SER A 7 15.52 -23.47 10.88
C SER A 7 15.47 -22.63 9.61
N SER A 8 15.95 -23.17 8.48
CA SER A 8 15.93 -22.48 7.19
C SER A 8 14.52 -22.04 6.78
N GLU A 9 13.49 -22.76 7.23
CA GLU A 9 12.08 -22.42 6.99
C GLU A 9 11.66 -21.14 7.70
N VAL A 10 12.09 -20.93 8.95
CA VAL A 10 11.80 -19.71 9.73
C VAL A 10 12.54 -18.52 9.14
N GLY A 11 13.78 -18.71 8.70
CA GLY A 11 14.55 -17.67 8.01
C GLY A 11 13.88 -17.22 6.71
N ASN A 12 13.43 -18.18 5.88
CA ASN A 12 12.71 -17.89 4.64
C ASN A 12 11.37 -17.18 4.89
N ALA A 13 10.59 -17.62 5.88
CA ALA A 13 9.31 -16.99 6.21
C ALA A 13 9.48 -15.54 6.70
N ARG A 14 10.53 -15.26 7.50
CA ARG A 14 10.87 -13.90 7.94
C ARG A 14 11.33 -13.01 6.77
N ALA A 15 12.13 -13.57 5.85
CA ALA A 15 12.53 -12.86 4.64
C ALA A 15 11.33 -12.50 3.75
N ASP A 16 10.35 -13.41 3.62
CA ASP A 16 9.10 -13.13 2.89
C ASP A 16 8.30 -12.01 3.57
N VAL A 17 8.19 -11.98 4.90
CA VAL A 17 7.55 -10.84 5.62
C VAL A 17 8.22 -9.51 5.27
N LEU A 18 9.55 -9.44 5.28
CA LEU A 18 10.27 -8.21 4.91
C LEU A 18 9.98 -7.80 3.46
N GLN A 19 9.98 -8.75 2.54
CA GLN A 19 9.64 -8.51 1.13
C GLN A 19 8.19 -8.05 0.95
N ARG A 20 7.23 -8.64 1.67
CA ARG A 20 5.83 -8.19 1.63
C ARG A 20 5.65 -6.81 2.25
N THR A 21 6.45 -6.47 3.26
CA THR A 21 6.42 -5.15 3.90
C THR A 21 6.88 -4.06 2.95
N SER A 22 7.95 -4.30 2.17
CA SER A 22 8.37 -3.33 1.15
C SER A 22 7.34 -3.23 0.02
N ALA A 23 6.74 -4.33 -0.42
CA ALA A 23 5.68 -4.32 -1.42
C ALA A 23 4.45 -3.52 -0.96
N LEU A 24 4.03 -3.67 0.31
CA LEU A 24 2.93 -2.88 0.88
C LEU A 24 3.24 -1.40 0.91
N LYS A 25 4.47 -1.00 1.28
CA LYS A 25 4.88 0.41 1.28
C LYS A 25 4.78 1.02 -0.12
N LEU A 26 5.28 0.32 -1.14
CA LEU A 26 5.17 0.76 -2.53
C LEU A 26 3.71 0.87 -3.00
N ALA A 27 2.87 -0.11 -2.64
CA ALA A 27 1.45 -0.07 -2.98
C ALA A 27 0.73 1.09 -2.27
N ALA A 28 1.10 1.41 -1.03
CA ALA A 28 0.56 2.55 -0.29
C ALA A 28 0.94 3.88 -0.95
N GLU A 29 2.22 4.07 -1.28
CA GLU A 29 2.71 5.28 -1.98
C GLU A 29 2.00 5.46 -3.33
N ASN A 30 1.82 4.36 -4.09
CA ASN A 30 1.13 4.41 -5.37
C ASN A 30 -0.36 4.78 -5.22
N ARG A 31 -1.05 4.21 -4.22
CA ARG A 31 -2.43 4.57 -3.91
C ARG A 31 -2.57 6.05 -3.54
N ASP A 32 -1.68 6.53 -2.67
CA ASP A 32 -1.71 7.92 -2.22
C ASP A 32 -1.47 8.88 -3.40
N TRP A 33 -0.55 8.53 -4.30
CA TRP A 33 -0.33 9.29 -5.53
C TRP A 33 -1.56 9.30 -6.45
N GLU A 34 -2.17 8.15 -6.73
CA GLU A 34 -3.40 8.08 -7.55
C GLU A 34 -4.56 8.86 -6.91
N GLN A 35 -4.63 8.88 -5.59
CA GLN A 35 -5.63 9.66 -4.85
C GLN A 35 -5.41 11.17 -5.03
N GLU A 36 -4.16 11.64 -4.96
CA GLU A 36 -3.80 13.03 -5.25
C GLU A 36 -4.16 13.44 -6.68
N ILE A 37 -3.88 12.58 -7.67
CA ILE A 37 -4.22 12.82 -9.08
C ILE A 37 -5.74 12.93 -9.22
N CYS A 38 -6.51 11.99 -8.66
CA CYS A 38 -7.97 12.00 -8.73
C CYS A 38 -8.56 13.26 -8.10
N ALA A 39 -8.06 13.65 -6.92
CA ALA A 39 -8.49 14.89 -6.24
C ALA A 39 -8.11 16.14 -7.06
N GLY A 40 -6.93 16.15 -7.67
CA GLY A 40 -6.47 17.23 -8.54
C GLY A 40 -7.36 17.38 -9.77
N ILE A 41 -7.68 16.27 -10.46
CA ILE A 41 -8.53 16.28 -11.66
C ILE A 41 -9.93 16.78 -11.32
N LYS A 42 -10.51 16.36 -10.18
CA LYS A 42 -11.81 16.86 -9.70
C LYS A 42 -11.80 18.38 -9.46
N LYS A 43 -10.77 18.90 -8.78
CA LYS A 43 -10.64 20.36 -8.58
C LYS A 43 -10.47 21.11 -9.90
N LEU A 44 -9.71 20.55 -10.83
CA LEU A 44 -9.49 21.17 -12.14
C LEU A 44 -10.78 21.16 -12.98
N SER A 45 -11.53 20.06 -12.98
CA SER A 45 -12.81 19.99 -13.68
C SER A 45 -13.83 20.97 -13.11
N GLU A 46 -13.91 21.11 -11.78
CA GLU A 46 -14.75 22.12 -11.12
C GLU A 46 -14.34 23.55 -11.53
N ALA A 47 -13.04 23.87 -11.58
CA ALA A 47 -12.56 25.17 -12.01
C ALA A 47 -12.89 25.50 -13.48
N ILE A 48 -12.81 24.49 -14.36
CA ILE A 48 -13.19 24.61 -15.78
C ILE A 48 -14.70 24.83 -15.92
N GLN A 49 -15.51 24.06 -15.18
CA GLN A 49 -16.97 24.23 -15.16
C GLN A 49 -17.38 25.60 -14.61
N ALA A 50 -16.66 26.11 -13.62
CA ALA A 50 -16.82 27.46 -13.08
C ALA A 50 -16.28 28.57 -14.01
N ARG A 51 -15.79 28.23 -15.21
CA ARG A 51 -15.25 29.16 -16.21
C ARG A 51 -14.13 30.07 -15.67
N VAL A 52 -13.27 29.54 -14.78
CA VAL A 52 -12.13 30.28 -14.25
C VAL A 52 -11.12 30.57 -15.37
N LEU A 53 -10.54 31.78 -15.37
CA LEU A 53 -9.52 32.16 -16.36
C LEU A 53 -8.35 31.18 -16.39
N VAL A 54 -7.93 30.78 -17.59
CA VAL A 54 -6.85 29.81 -17.82
C VAL A 54 -5.56 30.19 -17.08
N ASP A 55 -5.19 31.46 -17.05
CA ASP A 55 -3.98 31.93 -16.36
C ASP A 55 -4.08 31.78 -14.84
N ARG A 56 -5.28 31.93 -14.27
CA ARG A 56 -5.52 31.70 -12.84
C ARG A 56 -5.42 30.22 -12.52
N ILE A 57 -6.03 29.36 -13.36
CA ILE A 57 -5.92 27.90 -13.23
C ILE A 57 -4.45 27.46 -13.32
N LYS A 58 -3.69 27.96 -14.29
CA LYS A 58 -2.25 27.63 -14.43
C LYS A 58 -1.44 28.01 -13.19
N LYS A 59 -1.77 29.13 -12.53
CA LYS A 59 -1.10 29.57 -11.28
C LYS A 59 -1.50 28.68 -10.10
N GLU A 60 -2.78 28.42 -9.91
CA GLU A 60 -3.31 27.64 -8.78
C GLU A 60 -2.86 26.17 -8.85
N PHE A 61 -2.77 25.58 -10.05
CA PHE A 61 -2.42 24.17 -10.25
C PHE A 61 -0.94 23.91 -10.59
N ARG A 62 -0.07 24.92 -10.44
CA ARG A 62 1.37 24.79 -10.77
C ARG A 62 2.08 23.70 -9.98
N ASN A 63 1.69 23.53 -8.71
CA ASN A 63 2.33 22.59 -7.78
C ASN A 63 1.49 21.33 -7.52
N VAL A 64 0.40 21.11 -8.26
CA VAL A 64 -0.49 19.95 -8.08
C VAL A 64 -0.10 18.84 -9.04
N THR A 65 0.08 17.62 -8.56
CA THR A 65 0.46 16.46 -9.38
C THR A 65 -0.73 16.00 -10.24
N LEU A 66 -0.76 16.41 -11.50
CA LEU A 66 -1.85 16.10 -12.45
C LEU A 66 -1.40 15.29 -13.67
N GLY A 67 -0.09 15.05 -13.80
CA GLY A 67 0.50 14.35 -14.95
C GLY A 67 0.12 14.99 -16.29
N LYS A 68 -0.13 14.13 -17.29
CA LYS A 68 -0.54 14.51 -18.66
C LYS A 68 -1.96 15.06 -18.75
N SER A 69 -2.81 14.72 -17.77
CA SER A 69 -4.22 15.14 -17.74
C SER A 69 -4.38 16.66 -17.69
N ARG A 70 -3.43 17.37 -17.07
CA ARG A 70 -3.42 18.85 -17.02
C ARG A 70 -3.36 19.46 -18.42
N GLU A 71 -2.42 18.99 -19.24
CA GLU A 71 -2.19 19.52 -20.57
C GLU A 71 -3.41 19.28 -21.47
N GLN A 72 -3.96 18.07 -21.42
CA GLN A 72 -5.14 17.71 -22.21
C GLN A 72 -6.37 18.56 -21.86
N LEU A 73 -6.68 18.73 -20.56
CA LEU A 73 -7.82 19.53 -20.13
C LEU A 73 -7.65 21.01 -20.42
N LEU A 74 -6.45 21.57 -20.17
CA LEU A 74 -6.20 22.99 -20.43
C LEU A 74 -6.15 23.31 -21.93
N SER A 75 -5.66 22.39 -22.76
CA SER A 75 -5.70 22.55 -24.21
C SER A 75 -7.14 22.59 -24.70
N ALA A 76 -7.94 21.57 -24.38
CA ALA A 76 -9.34 21.51 -24.80
C ALA A 76 -10.16 22.72 -24.29
N TYR A 77 -9.87 23.20 -23.08
CA TYR A 77 -10.53 24.38 -22.55
C TYR A 77 -10.10 25.67 -23.26
N SER A 78 -8.82 25.80 -23.61
CA SER A 78 -8.32 26.94 -24.37
C SER A 78 -8.91 26.97 -25.78
N ASP A 79 -9.07 25.80 -26.41
CA ASP A 79 -9.69 25.67 -27.73
C ASP A 79 -11.17 26.07 -27.71
N LEU A 80 -11.91 25.72 -26.65
CA LEU A 80 -13.29 26.18 -26.45
C LEU A 80 -13.36 27.70 -26.32
N LEU A 81 -12.54 28.31 -25.47
CA LEU A 81 -12.51 29.77 -25.29
C LEU A 81 -12.17 30.49 -26.60
N LEU A 82 -11.23 29.94 -27.38
CA LEU A 82 -10.90 30.46 -28.70
C LEU A 82 -12.12 30.38 -29.64
N ALA A 83 -12.79 29.23 -29.71
CA ALA A 83 -13.97 29.06 -30.56
C ALA A 83 -15.12 30.02 -30.17
N GLU A 84 -15.36 30.24 -28.87
CA GLU A 84 -16.34 31.21 -28.36
C GLU A 84 -15.99 32.65 -28.76
N SER A 85 -14.71 33.02 -28.70
CA SER A 85 -14.24 34.35 -29.11
C SER A 85 -14.46 34.58 -30.61
N LEU A 86 -14.21 33.55 -31.44
CA LEU A 86 -14.41 33.61 -32.89
C LEU A 86 -15.89 33.69 -33.26
N VAL A 87 -16.76 32.94 -32.58
CA VAL A 87 -18.22 33.02 -32.76
C VAL A 87 -18.70 34.44 -32.43
N SER A 88 -18.25 35.00 -31.31
CA SER A 88 -18.62 36.36 -30.88
C SER A 88 -18.22 37.41 -31.90
N ALA A 89 -16.97 37.36 -32.39
CA ALA A 89 -16.47 38.29 -33.41
C ALA A 89 -17.23 38.16 -34.74
N VAL A 90 -17.57 36.95 -35.17
CA VAL A 90 -18.33 36.72 -36.40
C VAL A 90 -19.78 37.20 -36.26
N GLN A 91 -20.42 37.00 -35.12
CA GLN A 91 -21.76 37.51 -34.85
C GLN A 91 -21.83 39.03 -34.83
N GLU A 92 -20.80 39.71 -34.31
CA GLU A 92 -20.71 41.17 -34.33
C GLU A 92 -20.54 41.69 -35.77
N ASN A 93 -19.64 41.09 -36.56
CA ASN A 93 -19.43 41.46 -37.96
C ASN A 93 -20.64 41.14 -38.87
N ALA A 94 -21.43 40.12 -38.52
CA ALA A 94 -22.67 39.79 -39.22
C ALA A 94 -23.74 40.87 -39.04
N LYS A 95 -23.81 41.52 -37.87
CA LYS A 95 -24.73 42.66 -37.64
C LYS A 95 -24.40 43.86 -38.55
N SER A 96 -23.14 44.00 -38.94
CA SER A 96 -22.68 45.00 -39.91
C SER A 96 -22.88 44.58 -41.38
N GLY A 97 -23.44 43.39 -41.64
CA GLY A 97 -23.69 42.86 -42.99
C GLY A 97 -22.44 42.37 -43.74
N ILE A 98 -21.30 42.24 -43.05
CA ILE A 98 -20.00 41.95 -43.67
C ILE A 98 -19.80 40.43 -43.90
N VAL A 99 -20.49 39.58 -43.14
CA VAL A 99 -20.23 38.14 -43.11
C VAL A 99 -21.43 37.32 -43.59
N PRO A 100 -21.24 36.38 -44.55
CA PRO A 100 -22.27 35.44 -44.96
C PRO A 100 -22.76 34.54 -43.82
N GLY A 101 -24.06 34.26 -43.76
CA GLY A 101 -24.68 33.43 -42.72
C GLY A 101 -24.07 32.04 -42.58
N ARG A 102 -23.63 31.43 -43.70
CA ARG A 102 -22.91 30.14 -43.70
C ARG A 102 -21.67 30.13 -42.80
N ILE A 103 -20.90 31.22 -42.78
CA ILE A 103 -19.68 31.31 -41.95
C ILE A 103 -20.05 31.35 -40.46
N ILE A 104 -21.20 31.94 -40.11
CA ILE A 104 -21.71 31.96 -38.74
C ILE A 104 -22.04 30.53 -38.29
N GLU A 105 -22.77 29.77 -39.12
CA GLU A 105 -23.11 28.38 -38.85
C GLU A 105 -21.86 27.50 -38.70
N GLU A 106 -20.88 27.64 -39.61
CA GLU A 106 -19.61 26.91 -39.52
C GLU A 106 -18.85 27.20 -38.21
N ARG A 107 -18.90 28.44 -37.71
CA ARG A 107 -18.26 28.82 -36.45
C ARG A 107 -19.02 28.31 -35.23
N ILE A 108 -20.35 28.34 -35.26
CA ILE A 108 -21.19 27.75 -34.21
C ILE A 108 -20.90 26.25 -34.10
N ASN A 109 -20.89 25.53 -35.22
CA ASN A 109 -20.55 24.11 -35.25
C ASN A 109 -19.14 23.85 -34.71
N SER A 110 -18.17 24.73 -35.02
CA SER A 110 -16.81 24.61 -34.48
C SER A 110 -16.75 24.79 -32.96
N ARG A 111 -17.55 25.70 -32.39
CA ARG A 111 -17.67 25.87 -30.95
C ARG A 111 -18.31 24.64 -30.31
N ASP A 112 -19.39 24.12 -30.90
CA ASP A 112 -20.10 22.95 -30.38
C ASP A 112 -19.19 21.71 -30.38
N ASN A 113 -18.38 21.56 -31.42
CA ASN A 113 -17.36 20.51 -31.47
C ASN A 113 -16.28 20.67 -30.39
N ALA A 114 -15.82 21.91 -30.13
CA ALA A 114 -14.84 22.18 -29.08
C ALA A 114 -15.43 21.90 -27.69
N GLU A 115 -16.70 22.25 -27.46
CA GLU A 115 -17.42 21.96 -26.22
C GLU A 115 -17.58 20.45 -26.00
N ALA A 116 -18.03 19.72 -27.02
CA ALA A 116 -18.14 18.26 -26.97
C ALA A 116 -16.78 17.59 -26.70
N THR A 117 -15.71 18.12 -27.29
CA THR A 117 -14.33 17.64 -27.05
C THR A 117 -13.90 17.86 -25.61
N LEU A 118 -14.18 19.04 -25.04
CA LEU A 118 -13.89 19.34 -23.64
C LEU A 118 -14.67 18.43 -22.69
N LEU A 119 -15.97 18.23 -22.93
CA LEU A 119 -16.81 17.34 -22.12
C LEU A 119 -16.29 15.90 -22.17
N THR A 120 -15.97 15.40 -23.36
CA THR A 120 -15.38 14.07 -23.54
C THR A 120 -14.05 13.94 -22.80
N ALA A 121 -13.19 14.96 -22.85
CA ALA A 121 -11.92 14.97 -22.13
C ALA A 121 -12.12 14.95 -20.61
N LEU A 122 -13.09 15.71 -20.09
CA LEU A 122 -13.44 15.72 -18.67
C LEU A 122 -13.94 14.36 -18.20
N GLU A 123 -14.87 13.75 -18.93
CA GLU A 123 -15.45 12.45 -18.59
C GLU A 123 -14.40 11.35 -18.65
N SER A 124 -13.66 11.25 -19.76
CA SER A 124 -12.65 10.21 -19.96
C SER A 124 -11.54 10.28 -18.91
N LEU A 125 -11.00 11.48 -18.63
CA LEU A 125 -9.94 11.64 -17.64
C LEU A 125 -10.41 11.39 -16.22
N THR A 126 -11.63 11.84 -15.89
CA THR A 126 -12.23 11.54 -14.59
C THR A 126 -12.46 10.04 -14.44
N TYR A 127 -12.95 9.37 -15.47
CA TYR A 127 -13.14 7.93 -15.46
C TYR A 127 -11.82 7.18 -15.29
N THR A 128 -10.83 7.47 -16.13
CA THR A 128 -9.50 6.83 -16.06
C THR A 128 -8.85 7.02 -14.69
N ALA A 129 -8.91 8.23 -14.10
CA ALA A 129 -8.36 8.49 -12.77
C ALA A 129 -9.10 7.75 -11.64
N ASN A 130 -10.42 7.55 -11.76
CA ASN A 130 -11.15 6.74 -10.79
C ASN A 130 -10.83 5.25 -10.94
N VAL A 131 -10.64 4.76 -12.16
CA VAL A 131 -10.24 3.37 -12.42
C VAL A 131 -8.83 3.11 -11.89
N SER A 132 -7.87 4.01 -12.15
CA SER A 132 -6.51 3.86 -11.63
C SER A 132 -6.48 3.86 -10.10
N LEU A 133 -7.22 4.77 -9.45
CA LEU A 133 -7.35 4.79 -7.99
C LEU A 133 -7.91 3.47 -7.44
N ARG A 134 -8.99 2.95 -8.03
CA ARG A 134 -9.58 1.67 -7.59
C ARG A 134 -8.62 0.49 -7.75
N HIS A 135 -7.84 0.48 -8.83
CA HIS A 135 -6.79 -0.52 -9.01
C HIS A 135 -5.72 -0.41 -7.93
N ALA A 136 -5.24 0.80 -7.64
CA ALA A 136 -4.24 1.03 -6.61
C ALA A 136 -4.76 0.68 -5.19
N GLU A 137 -6.03 0.94 -4.90
CA GLU A 137 -6.70 0.51 -3.66
C GLU A 137 -6.73 -1.02 -3.55
N ALA A 138 -7.14 -1.71 -4.62
CA ALA A 138 -7.19 -3.17 -4.65
C ALA A 138 -5.79 -3.80 -4.48
N ASP A 139 -4.77 -3.21 -5.11
CA ASP A 139 -3.37 -3.66 -5.00
C ASP A 139 -2.83 -3.46 -3.59
N PHE A 140 -3.17 -2.33 -2.94
CA PHE A 140 -2.83 -2.07 -1.55
C PHE A 140 -3.47 -3.09 -0.61
N GLU A 141 -4.77 -3.36 -0.76
CA GLU A 141 -5.50 -4.35 0.04
C GLU A 141 -4.95 -5.77 -0.18
N ASP A 142 -4.55 -6.11 -1.40
CA ASP A 142 -3.93 -7.39 -1.70
C ASP A 142 -2.54 -7.53 -1.06
N ALA A 143 -1.71 -6.48 -1.13
CA ALA A 143 -0.42 -6.46 -0.47
C ALA A 143 -0.54 -6.59 1.05
N ASP A 144 -1.52 -5.92 1.66
CA ASP A 144 -1.81 -6.01 3.10
C ASP A 144 -2.26 -7.41 3.51
N ARG A 145 -3.19 -8.01 2.74
CA ARG A 145 -3.60 -9.40 2.97
C ARG A 145 -2.41 -10.37 2.89
N ARG A 146 -1.55 -10.23 1.88
CA ARG A 146 -0.35 -11.08 1.73
C ARG A 146 0.63 -10.93 2.89
N LEU A 147 0.83 -9.71 3.38
CA LEU A 147 1.67 -9.44 4.55
C LEU A 147 1.11 -10.10 5.81
N LYS A 148 -0.20 -10.00 6.04
CA LYS A 148 -0.86 -10.67 7.19
C LYS A 148 -0.70 -12.18 7.12
N ILE A 149 -0.84 -12.77 5.93
CA ILE A 149 -0.64 -14.21 5.72
C ILE A 149 0.82 -14.61 6.02
N SER A 150 1.80 -13.87 5.51
CA SER A 150 3.22 -14.20 5.77
C SER A 150 3.59 -14.03 7.25
N GLN A 151 3.05 -13.03 7.94
CA GLN A 151 3.20 -12.86 9.39
C GLN A 151 2.60 -14.05 10.15
N GLN A 152 1.40 -14.50 9.77
CA GLN A 152 0.77 -15.67 10.39
C GLN A 152 1.56 -16.95 10.16
N ALA A 153 2.16 -17.11 8.97
CA ALA A 153 3.07 -18.23 8.67
C ALA A 153 4.28 -18.23 9.60
N VAL A 154 4.91 -17.07 9.83
CA VAL A 154 6.01 -16.94 10.80
C VAL A 154 5.55 -17.30 12.22
N LYS A 155 4.41 -16.78 12.68
CA LYS A 155 3.85 -17.11 14.01
C LYS A 155 3.63 -18.62 14.18
N THR A 156 3.07 -19.25 13.16
CA THR A 156 2.80 -20.70 13.13
C THR A 156 4.09 -21.52 13.21
N LEU A 157 5.13 -21.15 12.45
CA LEU A 157 6.44 -21.82 12.47
C LEU A 157 7.18 -21.63 13.80
N LEU A 158 6.96 -20.51 14.50
CA LEU A 158 7.52 -20.26 15.83
C LEU A 158 6.74 -20.98 16.94
N GLY A 159 5.68 -21.73 16.61
CA GLY A 159 4.86 -22.45 17.58
C GLY A 159 3.97 -21.54 18.44
N GLN A 160 3.86 -20.25 18.10
CA GLN A 160 2.89 -19.33 18.71
C GLN A 160 1.52 -19.62 18.10
N SER A 161 0.82 -20.60 18.67
CA SER A 161 -0.59 -20.81 18.36
C SER A 161 -1.41 -19.63 18.89
N ALA A 162 -2.50 -19.28 18.21
CA ALA A 162 -3.44 -18.22 18.59
C ALA A 162 -4.05 -18.35 20.02
N ALA A 163 -3.72 -19.42 20.76
CA ALA A 163 -4.08 -19.61 22.15
C ALA A 163 -3.26 -18.76 23.15
N ASP A 164 -2.09 -18.25 22.78
CA ASP A 164 -1.23 -17.45 23.69
C ASP A 164 -1.62 -15.96 23.79
N GLU A 165 -2.54 -15.46 22.95
CA GLU A 165 -2.99 -14.05 23.02
C GLU A 165 -3.90 -13.74 24.22
N THR A 166 -4.27 -14.74 25.03
CA THR A 166 -5.02 -14.51 26.30
C THR A 166 -4.16 -14.38 27.55
N SER A 167 -2.82 -14.50 27.44
CA SER A 167 -1.90 -14.42 28.57
C SER A 167 -0.81 -13.36 28.40
N ALA A 168 -1.14 -12.18 27.87
CA ALA A 168 -0.28 -11.00 27.93
C ALA A 168 -1.06 -9.85 28.57
N ALA A 169 -0.98 -9.79 29.89
CA ALA A 169 -1.46 -8.68 30.68
C ALA A 169 -0.65 -7.40 30.37
N LYS A 170 -1.37 -6.33 30.08
CA LYS A 170 -1.03 -4.89 30.16
C LYS A 170 0.05 -4.34 29.22
N PRO A 171 -0.26 -3.29 28.44
CA PRO A 171 0.72 -2.49 27.71
C PRO A 171 1.22 -1.38 28.63
N ASP A 172 2.46 -1.48 29.10
CA ASP A 172 3.19 -0.28 29.53
C ASP A 172 4.00 0.24 28.33
N ALA A 173 3.86 1.54 28.14
CA ALA A 173 4.37 2.29 27.02
C ALA A 173 5.90 2.30 26.94
N ASP A 174 6.36 2.58 25.72
CA ASP A 174 7.67 3.12 25.37
C ASP A 174 8.80 2.11 25.11
N ALA A 175 8.81 1.57 23.89
CA ALA A 175 10.04 1.16 23.24
C ALA A 175 9.89 1.32 21.73
N SER A 176 10.34 2.47 21.22
CA SER A 176 10.69 2.63 19.80
C SER A 176 11.81 1.63 19.48
N VAL A 177 11.46 0.49 18.87
CA VAL A 177 12.45 -0.52 18.46
C VAL A 177 13.03 -0.09 17.12
N SER A 178 14.22 0.50 17.18
CA SER A 178 15.09 0.85 16.06
C SER A 178 15.38 -0.37 15.18
N GLY A 179 15.38 -0.18 13.86
CA GLY A 179 15.50 -1.22 12.83
C GLY A 179 16.75 -2.10 12.89
N GLU A 180 17.79 -1.73 13.64
CA GLU A 180 18.99 -2.57 13.82
C GLU A 180 18.77 -3.79 14.73
N GLN A 181 17.94 -3.71 15.78
CA GLN A 181 17.77 -4.86 16.70
C GLN A 181 16.92 -5.98 16.11
N ILE A 182 16.15 -5.67 15.06
CA ILE A 182 15.35 -6.67 14.35
C ILE A 182 16.30 -7.66 13.67
N SER A 183 17.33 -7.18 12.97
CA SER A 183 18.28 -7.98 12.20
C SER A 183 18.99 -9.08 13.01
N GLU A 184 19.46 -8.78 14.23
CA GLU A 184 20.07 -9.78 15.13
C GLU A 184 19.04 -10.73 15.75
N SER A 185 17.80 -10.28 15.91
CA SER A 185 16.70 -11.09 16.43
C SER A 185 16.12 -12.07 15.39
N LEU A 186 16.44 -11.90 14.10
CA LEU A 186 15.93 -12.74 13.01
C LEU A 186 16.57 -14.15 12.94
N SER A 187 17.69 -14.38 13.64
CA SER A 187 18.36 -15.69 13.71
C SER A 187 18.11 -16.47 15.00
N LEU A 188 17.47 -15.85 16.01
CA LEU A 188 17.34 -16.42 17.35
C LEU A 188 15.92 -16.95 17.64
N VAL A 189 15.85 -18.22 18.01
CA VAL A 189 14.66 -18.87 18.57
C VAL A 189 15.00 -19.32 19.98
N GLN A 190 14.36 -18.73 20.98
CA GLN A 190 14.59 -19.07 22.38
C GLN A 190 13.62 -20.18 22.82
N LEU A 191 14.14 -21.38 23.08
CA LEU A 191 13.35 -22.48 23.65
C LEU A 191 13.34 -22.40 25.18
N ARG A 192 12.15 -22.20 25.77
CA ARG A 192 11.93 -22.26 27.23
C ARG A 192 11.48 -23.65 27.65
N ALA A 193 11.99 -24.13 28.79
CA ALA A 193 11.54 -25.41 29.35
C ALA A 193 10.10 -25.27 29.91
N PRO A 194 9.20 -26.24 29.68
CA PRO A 194 7.81 -26.18 30.11
C PRO A 194 7.63 -26.35 31.63
N PHE A 195 8.63 -26.88 32.34
CA PHE A 195 8.63 -27.03 33.80
C PHE A 195 10.06 -26.99 34.36
N ALA A 196 10.18 -26.79 35.67
CA ALA A 196 11.46 -26.76 36.37
C ALA A 196 12.10 -28.16 36.44
N GLY A 197 13.39 -28.27 36.09
CA GLY A 197 14.13 -29.53 36.19
C GLY A 197 15.58 -29.39 35.75
N THR A 198 16.34 -30.49 35.81
CA THR A 198 17.78 -30.56 35.47
C THR A 198 17.98 -31.15 34.07
N ILE A 199 18.96 -30.67 33.30
CA ILE A 199 19.29 -31.22 31.97
C ILE A 199 20.25 -32.40 32.16
N GLU A 200 19.88 -33.60 31.71
CA GLU A 200 20.74 -34.78 31.88
C GLU A 200 21.61 -35.07 30.66
N ARG A 201 21.08 -34.88 29.45
CA ARG A 201 21.83 -35.08 28.21
C ARG A 201 21.54 -33.96 27.22
N ARG A 202 22.60 -33.40 26.67
CA ARG A 202 22.59 -32.50 25.51
C ARG A 202 23.14 -33.30 24.33
N GLN A 203 22.28 -33.60 23.36
CA GLN A 203 22.64 -34.48 22.23
C GLN A 203 23.04 -33.72 20.95
N PHE A 204 23.26 -32.40 21.03
CA PHE A 204 23.53 -31.56 19.85
C PHE A 204 24.68 -30.58 20.08
N SER A 205 25.46 -30.37 19.02
CA SER A 205 26.48 -29.32 18.92
C SER A 205 25.83 -27.94 18.68
N PRO A 206 26.40 -26.81 19.18
CA PRO A 206 25.84 -25.47 18.98
C PRO A 206 25.57 -25.06 17.52
N SER A 207 26.25 -25.69 16.56
CA SER A 207 26.18 -25.35 15.13
C SER A 207 25.49 -26.42 14.27
N GLU A 208 24.78 -27.36 14.89
CA GLU A 208 24.17 -28.50 14.22
C GLU A 208 22.74 -28.20 13.75
N ARG A 209 22.40 -28.60 12.52
CA ARG A 209 21.05 -28.46 11.97
C ARG A 209 20.17 -29.58 12.52
N VAL A 210 19.03 -29.22 13.12
CA VAL A 210 18.12 -30.17 13.75
C VAL A 210 16.80 -30.21 13.00
N ALA A 211 16.30 -31.42 12.68
CA ALA A 211 15.03 -31.60 12.00
C ALA A 211 13.85 -31.71 12.98
N VAL A 212 12.63 -31.48 12.50
CA VAL A 212 11.41 -31.66 13.30
C VAL A 212 11.25 -33.14 13.65
N GLY A 213 11.30 -33.47 14.95
CA GLY A 213 11.21 -34.83 15.47
C GLY A 213 12.48 -35.34 16.17
N ASP A 214 13.60 -34.63 16.04
CA ASP A 214 14.82 -34.97 16.75
C ASP A 214 14.72 -34.58 18.24
N GLY A 215 15.04 -35.54 19.11
CA GLY A 215 14.94 -35.37 20.57
C GLY A 215 16.02 -34.46 21.14
N LEU A 216 15.78 -33.15 21.16
CA LEU A 216 16.74 -32.11 21.59
C LEU A 216 17.35 -32.33 23.00
N ARG A 217 16.53 -32.74 23.97
CA ARG A 217 16.95 -33.01 25.35
C ARG A 217 16.09 -34.11 25.97
N ARG A 218 16.73 -35.14 26.52
CA ARG A 218 16.09 -36.11 27.41
C ARG A 218 16.40 -35.72 28.86
N ARG A 219 15.37 -35.65 29.70
CA ARG A 219 15.51 -35.41 31.14
C ARG A 219 14.73 -36.51 31.87
N SER A 220 15.37 -37.20 32.79
CA SER A 220 14.71 -38.13 33.70
C SER A 220 14.22 -37.40 34.96
N PHE A 221 13.18 -37.95 35.56
CA PHE A 221 12.66 -37.53 36.85
C PHE A 221 13.52 -38.18 37.94
N PRO A 222 14.02 -37.43 38.95
CA PRO A 222 14.65 -38.06 40.10
C PRO A 222 13.57 -38.81 40.90
N LEU A 223 13.55 -40.14 40.79
CA LEU A 223 12.89 -41.01 41.77
C LEU A 223 13.63 -40.85 43.10
N GLY A 224 12.98 -40.18 44.04
CA GLY A 224 13.47 -40.02 45.40
C GLY A 224 13.79 -41.39 46.02
N THR A 225 15.00 -41.50 46.54
CA THR A 225 15.47 -42.57 47.41
C THR A 225 14.58 -42.64 48.65
N GLY A 226 13.86 -43.76 48.79
CA GLY A 226 13.05 -44.08 49.97
C GLY A 226 13.12 -45.57 50.27
N HIS A 227 14.18 -45.99 50.95
CA HIS A 227 14.18 -47.26 51.68
C HIS A 227 12.92 -47.37 52.55
N ARG A 228 12.16 -48.45 52.42
CA ARG A 228 11.44 -49.06 53.56
C ARG A 228 11.19 -50.55 53.33
N LYS A 229 11.31 -51.27 54.45
CA LYS A 229 11.60 -52.70 54.66
C LYS A 229 10.47 -53.67 54.25
N TRP A 230 10.91 -54.91 54.06
CA TRP A 230 10.14 -56.15 53.95
C TRP A 230 9.22 -56.45 55.17
N ALA A 231 8.06 -57.07 54.89
CA ALA A 231 7.33 -58.09 55.67
C ALA A 231 6.09 -58.50 54.84
N ARG A 232 5.68 -59.75 54.63
CA ARG A 232 6.05 -61.09 55.13
C ARG A 232 6.10 -62.07 53.96
#